data_AF-A0A659UID1-F1
#
_entry.id   AF-A0A659UID1-F1
#
_cell.length_a   1.000
_cell.length_b   1.000
_cell.length_c   1.000
_cell.angle_alpha   90.00
_cell.angle_beta   90.00
_cell.angle_gamma   90.00
#
_symmetry.space_group_name_H-M   'P 1'
#
loop_
_entity.id
_entity.type
_entity.pdbx_description
1 polymer ?
#
loop_
_entity_poly.entity_id
_entity_poly.type
_entity_poly.pdbx_seq_one_letter_code
_entity_poly.pdbx_strand_id
1 'polypeptide(L)'
;EHAHEFARSGFDSSAGAGAIPKHPIIFSKVPESVVANHASVLIDPSVSTAIDYEAELAVIIGKGGRGISRENALDHVWGYTIVNDVTARDLQGKYS
;
A
#
# COMPACT_ATOMS: atom_id res chain seq x y z
N GLU A 1 14.84 3.11 -5.72
CA GLU A 1 14.68 2.01 -6.70
C GLU A 1 13.25 1.47 -6.76
N HIS A 2 12.63 1.14 -5.63
CA HIS A 2 11.27 0.56 -5.59
C HIS A 2 10.16 1.43 -6.20
N ALA A 3 10.14 2.75 -5.96
CA ALA A 3 9.16 3.64 -6.60
C ALA A 3 9.29 3.70 -8.15
N HIS A 4 10.51 3.52 -8.68
CA HIS A 4 10.73 3.45 -10.13
C HIS A 4 10.41 2.06 -10.69
N GLU A 5 10.52 1.00 -9.89
CA GLU A 5 10.06 -0.35 -10.22
C GLU A 5 8.53 -0.39 -10.28
N PHE A 6 7.85 0.14 -9.26
CA PHE A 6 6.41 0.30 -9.22
C PHE A 6 5.89 1.12 -10.42
N ALA A 7 6.51 2.27 -10.73
CA ALA A 7 6.14 3.09 -11.89
C ALA A 7 6.38 2.39 -13.25
N ARG A 8 7.30 1.42 -13.33
CA ARG A 8 7.58 0.63 -14.55
C ARG A 8 6.75 -0.65 -14.65
N SER A 9 6.11 -1.06 -13.56
CA SER A 9 5.30 -2.30 -13.49
C SER A 9 4.03 -2.24 -14.34
N GLY A 10 3.59 -1.04 -14.73
CA GLY A 10 2.36 -0.83 -15.50
C GLY A 10 1.08 -0.87 -14.66
N PHE A 11 1.17 -1.01 -13.33
CA PHE A 11 0.04 -0.94 -12.41
C PHE A 11 -0.34 0.49 -11.98
N ASP A 12 0.41 1.50 -12.44
CA ASP A 12 0.02 2.90 -12.32
C ASP A 12 -0.99 3.25 -13.42
N SER A 13 -2.28 3.08 -13.13
CA SER A 13 -3.40 3.52 -13.99
C SER A 13 -3.63 5.03 -13.94
N SER A 14 -2.97 5.75 -13.03
CA SER A 14 -3.34 7.12 -12.65
C SER A 14 -2.39 8.22 -13.13
N ALA A 15 -1.25 7.86 -13.70
CA ALA A 15 -0.38 8.80 -14.38
C ALA A 15 0.17 8.18 -15.68
N GLY A 16 0.14 8.94 -16.78
CA GLY A 16 0.72 8.50 -18.04
C GLY A 16 2.15 8.00 -17.84
N ALA A 17 2.48 6.87 -18.46
CA ALA A 17 3.72 6.11 -18.28
C ALA A 17 4.93 7.01 -17.93
N GLY A 18 5.41 6.90 -16.69
CA GLY A 18 6.62 7.59 -16.21
C GLY A 18 6.41 8.97 -15.56
N ALA A 19 5.19 9.48 -15.43
CA ALA A 19 4.92 10.73 -14.70
C ALA A 19 4.68 10.47 -13.21
N ILE A 20 5.65 10.81 -12.36
CA ILE A 20 5.47 10.75 -10.89
C ILE A 20 4.38 11.74 -10.48
N PRO A 21 3.30 11.31 -9.80
CA PRO A 21 2.27 12.21 -9.30
C PRO A 21 2.84 13.33 -8.41
N LYS A 22 2.35 14.56 -8.58
CA LYS A 22 2.74 15.71 -7.72
C LYS A 22 2.22 15.59 -6.28
N HIS A 23 1.23 14.75 -6.07
CA HIS A 23 0.58 14.51 -4.78
C HIS A 23 0.52 13.00 -4.54
N PRO A 24 0.57 12.55 -3.27
CA PRO A 24 0.52 11.13 -2.96
C PRO A 24 -0.82 10.52 -3.37
N ILE A 25 -0.78 9.33 -3.95
CA ILE A 25 -1.96 8.47 -4.15
C ILE A 25 -2.19 7.75 -2.82
N ILE A 26 -3.43 7.81 -2.33
CA ILE A 26 -3.82 7.21 -1.05
C ILE A 26 -5.01 6.29 -1.30
N PHE A 27 -4.94 5.07 -0.80
CA PHE A 27 -6.01 4.09 -0.80
C PHE A 27 -6.09 3.41 0.56
N SER A 28 -7.09 2.56 0.76
CA SER A 28 -7.29 1.82 2.00
C SER A 28 -7.50 0.34 1.74
N LYS A 29 -7.02 -0.50 2.65
CA LYS A 29 -7.47 -1.88 2.80
C LYS A 29 -8.42 -1.96 4.00
N VAL A 30 -9.40 -2.86 3.91
CA VAL A 30 -10.32 -3.11 5.02
C VAL A 30 -9.58 -3.84 6.16
N PRO A 31 -9.91 -3.60 7.44
CA PRO A 31 -9.21 -4.23 8.57
C PRO A 31 -9.21 -5.76 8.54
N GLU A 32 -10.23 -6.37 7.93
CA GLU A 32 -10.38 -7.81 7.76
C GLU A 32 -9.29 -8.43 6.88
N SER A 33 -8.53 -7.63 6.12
CA SER A 33 -7.39 -8.12 5.33
C SER A 33 -6.13 -8.38 6.18
N VAL A 34 -6.12 -7.97 7.45
CA VAL A 34 -4.95 -8.12 8.32
C VAL A 34 -4.87 -9.55 8.85
N VAL A 35 -3.72 -10.18 8.67
CA VAL A 35 -3.38 -11.49 9.25
C VAL A 35 -2.12 -11.39 10.11
N ALA A 36 -1.99 -12.26 11.10
CA ALA A 36 -0.86 -12.26 12.02
C ALA A 36 0.44 -12.72 11.35
N ASN A 37 1.57 -12.40 11.96
CA ASN A 37 2.86 -12.95 11.54
C ASN A 37 2.82 -14.49 11.49
N HIS A 38 3.41 -15.07 10.45
CA HIS A 38 3.38 -16.51 10.13
C HIS A 38 1.99 -17.10 9.81
N ALA A 39 0.92 -16.30 9.78
CA ALA A 39 -0.36 -16.75 9.26
C ALA A 39 -0.33 -16.83 7.72
N SER A 40 -1.08 -17.78 7.16
CA SER A 40 -1.23 -17.88 5.72
C SER A 40 -2.07 -16.71 5.17
N VAL A 41 -1.61 -16.09 4.10
CA VAL A 41 -2.45 -15.21 3.27
C VAL A 41 -3.39 -16.10 2.45
N LEU A 42 -4.69 -15.92 2.63
CA LEU A 42 -5.69 -16.69 1.88
C LEU A 42 -5.81 -16.15 0.47
N ILE A 43 -5.44 -16.96 -0.51
CA ILE A 43 -5.55 -16.65 -1.94
C ILE A 43 -6.59 -17.61 -2.52
N ASP A 44 -7.63 -17.07 -3.14
CA ASP A 44 -8.62 -17.83 -3.89
C ASP A 44 -8.28 -17.76 -5.40
N PRO A 45 -7.80 -18.86 -6.01
CA PRO A 45 -7.46 -18.89 -7.44
C PRO A 45 -8.66 -18.67 -8.36
N SER A 46 -9.89 -18.82 -7.87
CA SER A 46 -11.10 -18.47 -8.63
C SER A 46 -11.34 -16.95 -8.70
N VAL A 47 -10.72 -16.19 -7.79
CA VAL A 47 -10.81 -14.72 -7.73
C VAL A 47 -9.66 -14.06 -8.50
N SER A 48 -8.42 -14.51 -8.30
CA SER A 48 -7.24 -13.96 -8.97
C SER A 48 -6.12 -14.99 -9.06
N THR A 49 -5.39 -14.96 -10.17
CA THR A 49 -4.16 -15.74 -10.36
C THR A 49 -2.90 -14.86 -10.44
N ALA A 50 -3.06 -13.54 -10.37
CA ALA A 50 -1.97 -12.57 -10.47
C ALA A 50 -1.76 -11.85 -9.13
N ILE A 51 -1.43 -12.63 -8.09
CA ILE A 51 -1.15 -12.10 -6.76
C ILE A 51 0.30 -11.70 -6.64
N ASP A 52 0.54 -10.51 -6.09
CA ASP A 52 1.87 -9.95 -5.90
C ASP A 52 2.10 -9.54 -4.44
N TYR A 53 3.37 -9.53 -4.02
CA TYR A 53 3.79 -9.09 -2.68
C TYR A 53 4.41 -7.70 -2.74
N GLU A 54 4.16 -6.87 -1.74
CA GLU A 54 4.70 -5.51 -1.63
C GLU A 54 5.17 -5.30 -0.19
N ALA A 55 6.48 -5.38 0.04
CA ALA A 55 7.04 -5.21 1.37
C ALA A 55 7.14 -3.72 1.72
N GLU A 56 6.38 -3.28 2.72
CA GLU A 56 6.28 -1.87 3.08
C GLU A 56 6.57 -1.59 4.56
N LEU A 57 6.99 -0.35 4.82
CA LEU A 57 7.06 0.22 6.17
C LEU A 57 5.65 0.68 6.59
N ALA A 58 5.10 0.04 7.61
CA ALA A 58 3.84 0.48 8.22
C ALA A 58 4.13 1.46 9.37
N VAL A 59 3.45 2.60 9.35
CA VAL A 59 3.49 3.63 10.40
C VAL A 59 2.28 3.46 11.31
N ILE A 60 2.51 3.25 12.61
CA ILE A 60 1.44 3.10 13.60
C ILE A 60 1.20 4.45 14.27
N ILE A 61 0.01 5.01 14.08
CA ILE A 61 -0.38 6.30 14.66
C ILE A 61 -0.83 6.10 16.11
N GLY A 62 -0.16 6.75 17.06
CA GLY A 62 -0.51 6.70 18.49
C GLY A 62 -1.38 7.85 18.96
N LYS A 63 -1.26 9.00 18.30
CA LYS A 63 -1.98 10.22 18.65
C LYS A 63 -2.76 10.71 17.43
N GLY A 64 -4.08 10.77 17.55
CA GLY A 64 -4.94 11.34 16.50
C GLY A 64 -4.64 12.82 16.24
N GLY A 65 -5.03 13.31 15.07
CA GLY A 65 -4.89 14.72 14.71
C GLY A 65 -5.43 15.03 13.32
N ARG A 66 -5.53 16.32 13.01
CA ARG A 66 -5.94 16.84 11.69
C ARG A 66 -5.16 18.10 11.41
N GLY A 67 -4.66 18.27 10.17
CA GLY A 67 -3.85 19.43 9.81
C GLY A 67 -2.51 19.48 10.55
N ILE A 68 -1.92 18.32 10.82
CA ILE A 68 -0.63 18.18 11.50
C ILE A 68 0.45 18.77 10.58
N SER A 69 1.23 19.73 11.08
CA SER A 69 2.34 20.30 10.33
C SER A 69 3.47 19.29 10.18
N ARG A 70 4.32 19.48 9.15
CA ARG A 70 5.39 18.51 8.82
C ARG A 70 6.32 18.26 9.99
N GLU A 71 6.70 19.33 10.68
CA GLU A 71 7.62 19.31 11.82
C GLU A 71 7.06 18.55 13.03
N ASN A 72 5.73 18.47 13.18
CA ASN A 72 5.07 17.78 14.28
C ASN A 72 4.62 16.35 13.90
N ALA A 73 4.84 15.91 12.65
CA ALA A 73 4.30 14.65 12.15
C ALA A 73 4.79 13.43 12.94
N LEU A 74 6.07 13.39 13.32
CA LEU A 74 6.65 12.26 14.02
C LEU A 74 6.20 12.14 15.48
N ASP A 75 5.76 13.25 16.10
CA ASP A 75 5.20 13.24 17.46
C ASP A 75 3.86 12.47 17.56
N HIS A 76 3.23 12.20 16.40
CA HIS A 76 2.00 11.43 16.31
C HIS A 76 2.23 9.93 16.06
N VAL A 77 3.47 9.54 15.73
CA VAL A 77 3.84 8.15 15.45
C VAL A 77 4.15 7.43 16.76
N TRP A 78 3.42 6.33 17.02
CA TRP A 78 3.72 5.45 18.16
C TRP A 78 4.90 4.53 17.86
N GLY A 79 4.96 4.02 16.63
CA GLY A 79 6.00 3.11 16.21
C GLY A 79 5.86 2.69 14.76
N TYR A 80 6.67 1.71 14.37
CA TYR A 80 6.72 1.18 13.01
C TYR A 80 6.67 -0.34 13.05
N THR A 81 6.15 -0.92 11.98
CA THR A 81 6.21 -2.36 11.72
C THR A 81 6.37 -2.62 10.23
N ILE A 82 6.44 -3.89 9.84
CA ILE A 82 6.43 -4.32 8.44
C ILE A 82 4.99 -4.70 8.09
N VAL A 83 4.55 -4.34 6.88
CA VAL A 83 3.33 -4.86 6.27
C VAL A 83 3.65 -5.41 4.88
N ASN A 84 2.90 -6.44 4.47
CA ASN A 84 2.90 -6.89 3.09
C ASN A 84 1.58 -6.41 2.46
N ASP A 85 1.64 -5.42 1.56
CA ASP A 85 0.49 -4.97 0.79
C ASP A 85 0.21 -5.94 -0.36
N VAL A 86 -0.40 -7.08 -0.02
CA VAL A 86 -0.72 -8.11 -1.03
C VAL A 86 -1.77 -7.57 -1.99
N THR A 87 -1.45 -7.62 -3.29
CA THR A 87 -2.27 -7.03 -4.34
C THR A 87 -2.62 -8.06 -5.42
N ALA A 88 -3.91 -8.15 -5.75
CA ALA A 88 -4.40 -8.87 -6.93
C ALA A 88 -4.30 -7.96 -8.16
N ARG A 89 -3.23 -8.12 -8.92
CA ARG A 89 -2.81 -7.22 -10.00
C ARG A 89 -3.77 -7.19 -11.18
N ASP A 90 -4.33 -8.33 -11.53
CA ASP A 90 -5.37 -8.48 -12.54
C ASP A 90 -6.65 -7.70 -12.16
N LEU A 91 -7.03 -7.69 -10.89
CA LEU A 91 -8.16 -6.91 -10.39
C LEU A 91 -7.83 -5.41 -10.31
N GLN A 92 -6.62 -5.07 -9.85
CA GLN A 92 -6.14 -3.69 -9.81
C GLN A 92 -6.20 -3.06 -11.21
N GLY A 93 -5.60 -3.69 -12.22
CA GLY A 93 -5.61 -3.18 -13.59
C GLY A 93 -7.00 -3.15 -14.25
N LYS A 94 -7.97 -3.89 -13.71
CA LYS A 94 -9.35 -3.92 -14.23
C LYS A 94 -10.26 -2.85 -13.61
N TYR A 95 -10.06 -2.50 -12.34
CA TYR A 95 -10.98 -1.67 -11.58
C TYR A 95 -10.39 -0.37 -11.01
N SER A 96 -9.06 -0.16 -11.15
CA SER A 96 -8.36 1.06 -10.70
C SER A 96 -8.12 2.04 -11.84
#